data_AF-A0A970LYZ0-F1
#
_entry.id   AF-A0A970LYZ0-F1
#
_cell.length_a   1.000
_cell.length_b   1.000
_cell.length_c   1.000
_cell.angle_alpha   90.00
_cell.angle_beta   90.00
_cell.angle_gamma   90.00
#
_symmetry.space_group_name_H-M   'P 1'
#
loop_
_entity.id
_entity.type
_entity.pdbx_description
1 polymer ?
#
loop_
_entity_poly.entity_id
_entity_poly.type
_entity_poly.pdbx_seq_one_letter_code
_entity_poly.pdbx_strand_id
1 'polypeptide(L)'
;CLLLVLLVVAVNAWRDQNQDWTKPIIVLLHPINADGRTNTQNYINGLNIANLNTAQDYLKQASQQHRDQPVALYFKLGRELKQLPPKVPTDASLLSTVLWSLKFRFYAWQQRQGRDGAATVTLYLNYYDPSQTQILKHSTALQKGKIGSVNLFASNAHSQRNTMVMVHELLHAFGATDKYDLATGQPIYPIGYAAPNQQPLYPQQQAELMAGYIPLSQSKSKMPESLEQTRINEITAIELGWK
;
A
#
# COMPACT_ATOMS: atom_id res chain seq x y z
N CYS A 1 -0.13 23.80 27.31
CA CYS A 1 0.43 23.59 25.95
C CYS A 1 0.60 22.12 25.59
N LEU A 2 1.27 21.30 26.41
CA LEU A 2 1.49 19.87 26.11
C LEU A 2 0.19 19.04 25.99
N LEU A 3 -0.79 19.27 26.87
CA LEU A 3 -2.09 18.56 26.83
C LEU A 3 -2.90 18.83 25.56
N LEU A 4 -2.86 20.05 25.02
CA LEU A 4 -3.50 20.39 23.74
C LEU A 4 -2.78 19.73 22.57
N VAL A 5 -1.45 19.67 22.60
CA VAL A 5 -0.66 18.94 21.59
C VAL A 5 -0.97 17.44 21.64
N LEU A 6 -1.02 16.84 22.84
CA LEU A 6 -1.38 15.44 23.03
C LEU A 6 -2.83 15.15 22.60
N LEU A 7 -3.77 16.05 22.88
CA LEU A 7 -5.15 15.94 22.41
C LEU A 7 -5.23 15.96 20.88
N VAL A 8 -4.54 16.90 20.22
CA VAL A 8 -4.48 16.96 18.74
C VAL A 8 -3.84 15.69 18.17
N VAL A 9 -2.76 15.20 18.78
CA VAL A 9 -2.11 13.94 18.38
C VAL A 9 -3.07 12.76 18.56
N ALA A 10 -3.79 12.67 19.68
CA ALA A 10 -4.74 11.60 19.95
C ALA A 10 -5.94 11.64 18.98
N VAL A 11 -6.50 12.83 18.72
CA VAL A 11 -7.61 13.00 17.77
C VAL A 11 -7.17 12.66 16.34
N ASN A 12 -5.97 13.08 15.92
CA ASN A 12 -5.44 12.72 14.60
C ASN A 12 -5.16 11.22 14.51
N ALA A 13 -4.56 10.61 15.54
CA ALA A 13 -4.33 9.17 15.57
C ALA A 13 -5.63 8.35 15.56
N TRP A 14 -6.70 8.86 16.18
CA TRP A 14 -8.03 8.26 16.14
C TRP A 14 -8.71 8.44 14.77
N ARG A 15 -8.61 9.62 14.14
CA ARG A 15 -9.10 9.85 12.76
C ARG A 15 -8.33 9.06 11.72
N ASP A 16 -7.05 8.81 11.96
CA ASP A 16 -6.24 7.95 11.10
C ASP A 16 -6.68 6.49 11.22
N GLN A 17 -7.16 6.07 12.39
CA GLN A 17 -7.75 4.75 12.62
C GLN A 17 -9.21 4.63 12.15
N ASN A 18 -9.94 5.75 12.05
CA ASN A 18 -11.36 5.78 11.68
C ASN A 18 -11.55 6.64 10.43
N GLN A 19 -11.14 6.12 9.28
CA GLN A 19 -11.26 6.83 8.01
C GLN A 19 -12.73 7.09 7.67
N ASP A 20 -13.06 8.37 7.43
CA ASP A 20 -14.37 8.76 6.90
C ASP A 20 -14.39 8.53 5.38
N TRP A 21 -14.98 7.42 4.97
CA TRP A 21 -15.09 7.01 3.57
C TRP A 21 -16.17 7.74 2.77
N THR A 22 -16.96 8.61 3.41
CA THR A 22 -17.91 9.49 2.70
C THR A 22 -17.22 10.66 2.01
N LYS A 23 -15.97 10.94 2.39
CA LYS A 23 -15.16 12.01 1.82
C LYS A 23 -14.21 11.47 0.75
N PRO A 24 -13.94 12.27 -0.31
CA PRO A 24 -12.91 11.92 -1.28
C PRO A 24 -11.55 11.68 -0.63
N ILE A 25 -10.89 10.61 -1.04
CA ILE A 25 -9.54 10.24 -0.64
C ILE A 25 -8.58 10.69 -1.73
N ILE A 26 -7.64 11.57 -1.40
CA ILE A 26 -6.56 11.95 -2.30
C ILE A 26 -5.29 11.24 -1.88
N VAL A 27 -4.74 10.41 -2.76
CA VAL A 27 -3.48 9.69 -2.55
C VAL A 27 -2.39 10.38 -3.36
N LEU A 28 -1.48 11.06 -2.68
CA LEU A 28 -0.34 11.74 -3.29
C LEU A 28 0.83 10.77 -3.46
N LEU A 29 1.34 10.64 -4.68
CA LEU A 29 2.40 9.71 -5.04
C LEU A 29 3.68 10.47 -5.37
N HIS A 30 4.71 10.33 -4.54
CA HIS A 30 6.02 10.92 -4.81
C HIS A 30 6.98 9.86 -5.36
N PRO A 31 7.35 9.91 -6.65
CA PRO A 31 8.37 9.01 -7.18
C PRO A 31 9.75 9.41 -6.68
N ILE A 32 10.59 8.40 -6.43
CA ILE A 32 11.97 8.54 -5.98
C ILE A 32 12.83 7.57 -6.77
N ASN A 33 13.92 8.09 -7.35
CA ASN A 33 14.96 7.27 -7.95
C ASN A 33 15.83 6.69 -6.81
N ALA A 34 15.51 5.46 -6.38
CA ALA A 34 16.07 4.91 -5.14
C ALA A 34 17.44 4.25 -5.32
N ASP A 35 17.83 3.95 -6.55
CA ASP A 35 19.14 3.39 -6.92
C ASP A 35 20.05 4.38 -7.66
N GLY A 36 19.57 5.59 -7.94
CA GLY A 36 20.33 6.66 -8.60
C GLY A 36 20.62 6.37 -10.08
N ARG A 37 19.96 5.41 -10.70
CA ARG A 37 20.27 4.99 -12.08
C ARG A 37 19.55 5.81 -13.14
N THR A 38 20.19 5.95 -14.29
CA THR A 38 19.61 6.65 -15.45
C THR A 38 18.37 5.95 -15.98
N ASN A 39 18.35 4.61 -16.03
CA ASN A 39 17.17 3.85 -16.46
C ASN A 39 15.97 4.08 -15.53
N THR A 40 16.21 4.07 -14.22
CA THR A 40 15.20 4.41 -13.21
C THR A 40 14.68 5.83 -13.40
N GLN A 41 15.57 6.79 -13.64
CA GLN A 41 15.17 8.18 -13.92
C GLN A 41 14.32 8.30 -15.17
N ASN A 42 14.71 7.62 -16.26
CA ASN A 42 13.97 7.63 -17.51
C ASN A 42 12.56 7.05 -17.34
N TYR A 43 12.44 5.97 -16.57
CA TYR A 43 11.15 5.39 -16.20
C TYR A 43 10.29 6.40 -15.41
N ILE A 44 10.86 7.03 -14.37
CA ILE A 44 10.15 8.04 -13.55
C ILE A 44 9.66 9.22 -14.40
N ASN A 45 10.50 9.71 -15.33
CA ASN A 45 10.14 10.81 -16.24
C ASN A 45 8.95 10.46 -17.16
N GLY A 46 8.74 9.17 -17.43
CA GLY A 46 7.63 8.66 -18.24
C GLY A 46 6.39 8.23 -17.45
N LEU A 47 6.37 8.40 -16.12
CA LEU A 47 5.23 7.99 -15.29
C LEU A 47 3.98 8.80 -15.67
N ASN A 48 2.89 8.08 -15.92
CA ASN A 48 1.59 8.66 -16.22
C ASN A 48 0.55 8.18 -15.20
N ILE A 49 -0.13 9.12 -14.55
CA ILE A 49 -1.15 8.84 -13.54
C ILE A 49 -2.37 8.13 -14.12
N ALA A 50 -2.66 8.30 -15.42
CA ALA A 50 -3.78 7.64 -16.09
C ALA A 50 -3.68 6.10 -16.03
N ASN A 51 -2.47 5.56 -15.88
CA ASN A 51 -2.25 4.12 -15.72
C ASN A 51 -2.77 3.58 -14.37
N LEU A 52 -3.15 4.45 -13.43
CA LEU A 52 -3.71 4.05 -12.13
C LEU A 52 -5.25 4.06 -12.09
N ASN A 53 -5.92 4.37 -13.21
CA ASN A 53 -7.39 4.31 -13.29
C ASN A 53 -7.90 2.92 -12.92
N THR A 54 -7.21 1.85 -13.36
CA THR A 54 -7.53 0.46 -13.00
C THR A 54 -7.52 0.23 -11.49
N ALA A 55 -6.57 0.82 -10.76
CA ALA A 55 -6.52 0.71 -9.30
C ALA A 55 -7.67 1.48 -8.62
N GLN A 56 -8.05 2.64 -9.17
CA GLN A 56 -9.22 3.39 -8.67
C GLN A 56 -10.51 2.61 -8.89
N ASP A 57 -10.69 2.05 -10.08
CA ASP A 57 -11.87 1.25 -10.43
C ASP A 57 -11.94 -0.03 -9.60
N TYR A 58 -10.79 -0.69 -9.38
CA TYR A 58 -10.69 -1.86 -8.50
C TYR A 58 -11.17 -1.54 -7.08
N LEU A 59 -10.64 -0.48 -6.46
CA LEU A 59 -11.02 -0.09 -5.09
C LEU A 59 -12.48 0.34 -5.00
N LYS A 60 -12.96 1.06 -6.02
CA LYS A 60 -14.36 1.44 -6.14
C LYS A 60 -15.25 0.19 -6.17
N GLN A 61 -15.01 -0.73 -7.09
CA GLN A 61 -15.79 -1.97 -7.25
C GLN A 61 -15.73 -2.85 -6.00
N ALA A 62 -14.54 -3.03 -5.41
CA ALA A 62 -14.38 -3.78 -4.18
C ALA A 62 -15.22 -3.18 -3.04
N SER A 63 -15.21 -1.85 -2.89
CA SER A 63 -16.00 -1.19 -1.85
C SER A 63 -17.51 -1.28 -2.05
N GLN A 64 -18.00 -1.34 -3.31
CA GLN A 64 -19.43 -1.48 -3.61
C GLN A 64 -20.02 -2.81 -3.11
N GLN A 65 -19.19 -3.84 -2.96
CA GLN A 65 -19.63 -5.13 -2.42
C GLN A 65 -19.91 -5.07 -0.91
N HIS A 66 -19.41 -4.04 -0.22
CA HIS A 66 -19.45 -3.93 1.23
C HIS A 66 -20.15 -2.64 1.73
N ARG A 67 -20.27 -1.61 0.89
CA ARG A 67 -20.84 -0.29 1.22
C ARG A 67 -21.98 0.07 0.28
N ASP A 68 -22.98 0.79 0.80
CA ASP A 68 -24.05 1.39 0.00
C ASP A 68 -23.53 2.43 -1.01
N GLN A 69 -22.52 3.20 -0.59
CA GLN A 69 -21.84 4.19 -1.42
C GLN A 69 -20.38 3.77 -1.62
N PRO A 70 -19.92 3.64 -2.88
CA PRO A 70 -18.52 3.33 -3.16
C PRO A 70 -17.59 4.39 -2.62
N VAL A 71 -16.36 3.98 -2.29
CA VAL A 71 -15.29 4.92 -1.97
C VAL A 71 -14.94 5.77 -3.18
N ALA A 72 -14.70 7.06 -2.95
CA ALA A 72 -14.18 7.98 -3.96
C ALA A 72 -12.68 8.20 -3.71
N LEU A 73 -11.82 7.52 -4.45
CA LEU A 73 -10.37 7.63 -4.32
C LEU A 73 -9.71 8.12 -5.60
N TYR A 74 -8.78 9.06 -5.45
CA TYR A 74 -8.05 9.69 -6.55
C TYR A 74 -6.55 9.66 -6.30
N PHE A 75 -5.80 9.21 -7.29
CA PHE A 75 -4.35 9.30 -7.26
C PHE A 75 -3.89 10.63 -7.86
N LYS A 76 -2.91 11.25 -7.23
CA LYS A 76 -2.23 12.45 -7.72
C LYS A 76 -0.73 12.17 -7.80
N LEU A 77 -0.16 12.32 -8.99
CA LEU A 77 1.30 12.29 -9.14
C LEU A 77 1.88 13.58 -8.57
N GLY A 78 2.72 13.45 -7.56
CA GLY A 78 3.50 14.52 -6.97
C GLY A 78 4.82 14.72 -7.71
N ARG A 79 5.59 15.71 -7.24
CA ARG A 79 6.97 15.93 -7.68
C ARG A 79 7.85 14.72 -7.36
N GLU A 80 8.88 14.51 -8.18
CA GLU A 80 9.97 13.62 -7.81
C GLU A 80 10.71 14.15 -6.57
N LEU A 81 11.07 13.27 -5.64
CA LEU A 81 11.87 13.61 -4.48
C LEU A 81 13.30 13.07 -4.65
N LYS A 82 14.28 13.93 -4.38
CA LYS A 82 15.71 13.59 -4.47
C LYS A 82 16.29 13.05 -3.16
N GLN A 83 15.62 13.28 -2.05
CA GLN A 83 16.02 12.77 -0.74
C GLN A 83 15.28 11.46 -0.47
N LEU A 84 16.02 10.39 -0.15
CA LEU A 84 15.44 9.08 0.16
C LEU A 84 14.72 9.10 1.51
N PRO A 85 13.60 8.36 1.65
CA PRO A 85 12.99 8.09 2.94
C PRO A 85 13.94 7.24 3.81
N PRO A 86 13.79 7.28 5.15
CA PRO A 86 14.58 6.42 6.03
C PRO A 86 14.32 4.95 5.72
N LYS A 87 15.38 4.16 5.60
CA LYS A 87 15.30 2.72 5.37
C LYS A 87 14.52 2.03 6.49
N VAL A 88 13.60 1.15 6.10
CA VAL A 88 12.89 0.28 7.04
C VAL A 88 13.93 -0.59 7.76
N PRO A 89 13.87 -0.71 9.10
CA PRO A 89 14.78 -1.56 9.86
C PRO A 89 14.62 -3.02 9.41
N THR A 90 15.74 -3.74 9.34
CA THR A 90 15.75 -5.16 8.99
C THR A 90 15.54 -6.07 10.20
N ASP A 91 15.75 -5.55 11.40
CA ASP A 91 15.49 -6.20 12.67
C ASP A 91 14.06 -5.90 13.14
N ALA A 92 13.33 -6.92 13.62
CA ALA A 92 11.96 -6.78 14.12
C ALA A 92 11.88 -6.19 15.54
N SER A 93 12.88 -5.39 15.96
CA SER A 93 12.89 -4.81 17.31
C SER A 93 11.86 -3.68 17.43
N LEU A 94 11.02 -3.73 18.46
CA LEU A 94 10.02 -2.68 18.72
C LEU A 94 10.66 -1.29 18.81
N LEU A 95 11.85 -1.19 19.41
CA LEU A 95 12.56 0.08 19.53
C LEU A 95 13.01 0.63 18.17
N SER A 96 13.53 -0.22 17.28
CA SER A 96 13.96 0.20 15.94
C SER A 96 12.76 0.58 15.08
N THR A 97 11.63 -0.14 15.17
CA THR A 97 10.37 0.22 14.52
C THR A 97 9.84 1.57 14.98
N VAL A 98 9.80 1.83 16.29
CA VAL A 98 9.35 3.12 16.85
C VAL A 98 10.27 4.26 16.38
N LEU A 99 11.58 4.10 16.50
CA LEU A 99 12.54 5.11 16.06
C LEU A 99 12.43 5.40 14.56
N TRP A 100 12.28 4.36 13.75
CA TRP A 100 12.05 4.51 12.31
C TRP A 100 10.76 5.27 12.03
N SER A 101 9.66 4.96 12.73
CA SER A 101 8.38 5.66 12.54
C SER A 101 8.49 7.16 12.79
N LEU A 102 9.28 7.58 13.79
CA LEU A 102 9.54 8.98 14.08
C LEU A 102 10.39 9.63 12.99
N LYS A 103 11.46 8.97 12.53
CA LYS A 103 12.29 9.43 11.42
C LYS A 103 11.48 9.59 10.14
N PHE A 104 10.56 8.66 9.87
CA PHE A 104 9.75 8.70 8.65
C PHE A 104 8.70 9.83 8.69
N ARG A 105 8.07 10.07 9.85
CA ARG A 105 7.20 11.24 10.03
C ARG A 105 7.95 12.56 9.91
N PHE A 106 9.17 12.65 10.47
CA PHE A 106 10.03 13.83 10.31
C PHE A 106 10.40 14.06 8.85
N TYR A 107 10.80 13.00 8.14
CA TYR A 107 11.05 13.05 6.70
C TYR A 107 9.80 13.54 5.94
N ALA A 108 8.63 12.98 6.22
CA ALA A 108 7.39 13.38 5.56
C ALA A 108 7.05 14.86 5.79
N TRP A 109 7.24 15.36 7.01
CA TRP A 109 7.10 16.78 7.33
C TRP A 109 8.09 17.64 6.54
N GLN A 110 9.36 17.24 6.47
CA GLN A 110 10.41 17.95 5.72
C GLN A 110 10.09 18.03 4.21
N GLN A 111 9.44 17.00 3.66
CA GLN A 111 9.10 16.97 2.23
C GLN A 111 7.83 17.73 1.86
N ARG A 112 7.02 18.21 2.82
CA ARG A 112 5.79 18.94 2.49
C ARG A 112 6.08 20.26 1.79
N GLN A 113 5.48 20.47 0.63
CA GLN A 113 5.44 21.77 -0.04
C GLN A 113 3.99 22.17 -0.32
N GLY A 114 3.66 23.46 -0.16
CA GLY A 114 2.28 23.94 -0.35
C GLY A 114 1.69 23.61 -1.72
N ARG A 115 2.53 23.57 -2.77
CA ARG A 115 2.12 23.21 -4.14
C ARG A 115 1.66 21.76 -4.32
N ASP A 116 2.04 20.87 -3.41
CA ASP A 116 1.63 19.46 -3.46
C ASP A 116 0.13 19.30 -3.11
N GLY A 117 -0.46 20.29 -2.43
CA GLY A 117 -1.86 20.31 -2.00
C GLY A 117 -2.12 19.43 -0.78
N ALA A 118 -3.37 19.41 -0.32
CA ALA A 118 -3.78 18.52 0.76
C ALA A 118 -3.97 17.09 0.21
N ALA A 119 -3.41 16.11 0.91
CA ALA A 119 -3.57 14.69 0.61
C ALA A 119 -4.09 13.95 1.84
N THR A 120 -4.93 12.95 1.63
CA THR A 120 -5.37 12.04 2.69
C THR A 120 -4.25 11.06 3.03
N VAL A 121 -3.56 10.53 2.01
CA VAL A 121 -2.42 9.62 2.15
C VAL A 121 -1.28 10.09 1.25
N THR A 122 -0.03 9.95 1.70
CA THR A 122 1.16 10.18 0.87
C THR A 122 1.99 8.90 0.75
N LEU A 123 2.19 8.40 -0.47
CA LEU A 123 3.06 7.26 -0.75
C LEU A 123 4.35 7.74 -1.40
N TYR A 124 5.47 7.28 -0.86
CA TYR A 124 6.82 7.50 -1.35
C TYR A 124 7.23 6.27 -2.16
N LEU A 125 7.25 6.41 -3.49
CA LEU A 125 7.45 5.32 -4.43
C LEU A 125 8.94 5.21 -4.80
N ASN A 126 9.65 4.32 -4.13
CA ASN A 126 11.07 4.05 -4.33
C ASN A 126 11.25 3.10 -5.51
N TYR A 127 11.65 3.63 -6.66
CA TYR A 127 11.87 2.84 -7.87
C TYR A 127 13.31 2.31 -7.94
N TYR A 128 13.44 1.05 -8.36
CA TYR A 128 14.70 0.33 -8.56
C TYR A 128 14.75 -0.32 -9.94
N ASP A 129 15.92 -0.33 -10.58
CA ASP A 129 16.17 -1.03 -11.83
C ASP A 129 16.10 -2.56 -11.62
N PRO A 130 15.16 -3.27 -12.27
CA PRO A 130 14.99 -4.72 -12.08
C PRO A 130 16.17 -5.55 -12.60
N SER A 131 17.06 -4.98 -13.44
CA SER A 131 18.27 -5.67 -13.89
C SER A 131 19.31 -5.87 -12.78
N GLN A 132 19.14 -5.16 -11.66
CA GLN A 132 20.10 -5.12 -10.55
C GLN A 132 19.49 -5.61 -9.24
N THR A 133 18.18 -5.39 -9.09
CA THR A 133 17.41 -5.86 -7.95
C THR A 133 16.36 -6.79 -8.50
N GLN A 134 16.45 -8.09 -8.23
CA GLN A 134 15.44 -9.06 -8.67
C GLN A 134 14.33 -9.25 -7.64
N ILE A 135 14.62 -8.94 -6.37
CA ILE A 135 13.69 -9.03 -5.25
C ILE A 135 13.74 -7.71 -4.51
N LEU A 136 12.61 -7.01 -4.46
CA LEU A 136 12.46 -5.83 -3.62
C LEU A 136 12.28 -6.31 -2.18
N LYS A 137 13.03 -5.72 -1.25
CA LYS A 137 12.75 -5.89 0.18
C LYS A 137 11.31 -5.42 0.45
N HIS A 138 10.65 -6.06 1.40
CA HIS A 138 9.25 -5.78 1.74
C HIS A 138 9.00 -4.27 1.82
N SER A 139 8.00 -3.81 1.08
CA SER A 139 7.47 -2.46 1.20
C SER A 139 6.83 -2.31 2.58
N THR A 140 6.69 -1.08 3.07
CA THR A 140 6.08 -0.86 4.39
C THR A 140 5.34 0.47 4.42
N ALA A 141 4.05 0.41 4.70
CA ALA A 141 3.23 1.55 5.05
C ALA A 141 3.03 1.69 6.56
N LEU A 142 3.05 2.93 7.05
CA LEU A 142 2.67 3.25 8.43
C LEU A 142 1.20 3.64 8.47
N GLN A 143 0.36 2.78 9.03
CA GLN A 143 -1.05 3.07 9.33
C GLN A 143 -1.21 4.39 10.10
N LYS A 144 -0.41 4.59 11.15
CA LYS A 144 -0.48 5.78 12.02
C LYS A 144 0.34 6.93 11.42
N GLY A 145 -0.30 7.73 10.58
CA GLY A 145 0.26 8.92 9.93
C GLY A 145 -0.05 9.05 8.44
N LYS A 146 -0.77 8.07 7.85
CA LYS A 146 -1.18 8.06 6.43
C LYS A 146 -0.02 8.33 5.47
N ILE A 147 1.12 7.74 5.77
CA ILE A 147 2.32 7.76 4.93
C ILE A 147 2.83 6.34 4.70
N GLY A 148 3.27 6.05 3.48
CA GLY A 148 3.81 4.74 3.14
C GLY A 148 5.05 4.82 2.26
N SER A 149 5.97 3.88 2.44
CA SER A 149 7.18 3.76 1.63
C SER A 149 7.06 2.46 0.82
N VAL A 150 6.99 2.61 -0.50
CA VAL A 150 6.69 1.50 -1.41
C VAL A 150 7.87 1.29 -2.33
N ASN A 151 8.46 0.10 -2.29
CA ASN A 151 9.52 -0.29 -3.20
C ASN A 151 8.88 -0.88 -4.46
N LEU A 152 9.27 -0.35 -5.63
CA LEU A 152 8.71 -0.70 -6.93
C LEU A 152 9.82 -0.90 -7.97
N PHE A 153 9.53 -1.62 -9.05
CA PHE A 153 10.46 -1.76 -10.17
C PHE A 153 10.28 -0.68 -11.22
N ALA A 154 11.38 -0.13 -11.72
CA ALA A 154 11.41 0.85 -12.80
C ALA A 154 11.26 0.17 -14.18
N SER A 155 10.16 -0.54 -14.41
CA SER A 155 9.93 -1.28 -15.67
C SER A 155 8.45 -1.44 -16.00
N ASN A 156 8.10 -1.25 -17.27
CA ASN A 156 6.74 -1.43 -17.77
C ASN A 156 6.25 -2.88 -17.63
N ALA A 157 7.16 -3.87 -17.73
CA ALA A 157 6.83 -5.27 -17.53
C ALA A 157 6.38 -5.59 -16.09
N HIS A 158 6.70 -4.71 -15.14
CA HIS A 158 6.33 -4.85 -13.73
C HIS A 158 5.18 -3.91 -13.32
N SER A 159 4.64 -3.12 -14.25
CA SER A 159 3.61 -2.10 -13.95
C SER A 159 2.40 -2.65 -13.21
N GLN A 160 1.84 -3.77 -13.65
CA GLN A 160 0.67 -4.39 -13.02
C GLN A 160 0.95 -4.87 -11.59
N ARG A 161 2.12 -5.50 -11.39
CA ARG A 161 2.57 -5.96 -10.06
C ARG A 161 2.89 -4.78 -9.15
N ASN A 162 3.53 -3.73 -9.68
CA ASN A 162 3.78 -2.49 -8.94
C ASN A 162 2.48 -1.86 -8.46
N THR A 163 1.46 -1.81 -9.32
CA THR A 163 0.13 -1.29 -8.97
C THR A 163 -0.50 -2.11 -7.84
N MET A 164 -0.41 -3.44 -7.90
CA MET A 164 -0.90 -4.30 -6.82
C MET A 164 -0.19 -4.03 -5.49
N VAL A 165 1.15 -3.99 -5.49
CA VAL A 165 1.95 -3.67 -4.29
C VAL A 165 1.58 -2.29 -3.75
N MET A 166 1.47 -1.29 -4.61
CA MET A 166 1.06 0.06 -4.21
C MET A 166 -0.32 0.08 -3.56
N VAL A 167 -1.30 -0.66 -4.09
CA VAL A 167 -2.64 -0.74 -3.50
C VAL A 167 -2.62 -1.51 -2.19
N HIS A 168 -1.88 -2.61 -2.09
CA HIS A 168 -1.67 -3.35 -0.84
C HIS A 168 -1.13 -2.43 0.27
N GLU A 169 -0.05 -1.69 -0.01
CA GLU A 169 0.53 -0.71 0.92
C GLU A 169 -0.41 0.45 1.24
N LEU A 170 -1.22 0.88 0.27
CA LEU A 170 -2.24 1.89 0.50
C LEU A 170 -3.28 1.41 1.51
N LEU A 171 -3.71 0.15 1.44
CA LEU A 171 -4.69 -0.40 2.38
C LEU A 171 -4.13 -0.52 3.79
N HIS A 172 -2.84 -0.82 3.97
CA HIS A 172 -2.18 -0.72 5.27
C HIS A 172 -2.25 0.70 5.86
N ALA A 173 -2.17 1.75 5.04
CA ALA A 173 -2.34 3.13 5.51
C ALA A 173 -3.75 3.41 6.09
N PHE A 174 -4.73 2.55 5.76
CA PHE A 174 -6.10 2.58 6.29
C PHE A 174 -6.38 1.50 7.33
N GLY A 175 -5.40 0.66 7.66
CA GLY A 175 -5.49 -0.30 8.76
C GLY A 175 -5.75 -1.74 8.39
N ALA A 176 -5.74 -2.09 7.11
CA ALA A 176 -5.70 -3.49 6.70
C ALA A 176 -4.44 -4.17 7.25
N THR A 177 -4.58 -5.43 7.65
CA THR A 177 -3.46 -6.26 8.12
C THR A 177 -3.11 -7.35 7.11
N ASP A 178 -1.86 -7.78 7.12
CA ASP A 178 -1.40 -8.89 6.30
C ASP A 178 -2.17 -10.18 6.62
N LYS A 179 -2.49 -10.96 5.58
CA LYS A 179 -3.24 -12.22 5.70
C LYS A 179 -2.44 -13.44 5.24
N TYR A 180 -1.12 -13.34 5.36
CA TYR A 180 -0.18 -14.42 5.09
C TYR A 180 0.71 -14.71 6.31
N ASP A 181 1.22 -15.93 6.39
CA ASP A 181 2.17 -16.34 7.43
C ASP A 181 3.56 -15.77 7.11
N LEU A 182 4.15 -15.02 8.04
CA LEU A 182 5.43 -14.34 7.83
C LEU A 182 6.62 -15.29 7.61
N ALA A 183 6.54 -16.53 8.10
CA ALA A 183 7.63 -17.50 7.97
C ALA A 183 7.61 -18.21 6.61
N THR A 184 6.43 -18.43 6.05
CA THR A 184 6.22 -19.24 4.84
C THR A 184 5.75 -18.43 3.63
N GLY A 185 5.25 -17.21 3.84
CA GLY A 185 4.60 -16.39 2.82
C GLY A 185 3.26 -16.95 2.32
N GLN A 186 2.73 -18.01 2.95
CA GLN A 186 1.49 -18.64 2.51
C GLN A 186 0.27 -17.87 3.03
N PRO A 187 -0.77 -17.67 2.20
CA PRO A 187 -2.05 -17.16 2.65
C PRO A 187 -2.64 -18.01 3.79
N ILE A 188 -3.12 -17.37 4.86
CA ILE A 188 -3.65 -18.05 6.04
C ILE A 188 -5.11 -18.41 5.78
N TYR A 189 -5.49 -19.69 5.80
CA TYR A 189 -6.90 -20.07 5.73
C TYR A 189 -7.63 -19.78 7.06
N PRO A 190 -8.87 -19.25 7.06
CA PRO A 190 -9.64 -18.77 5.90
C PRO A 190 -9.36 -17.31 5.52
N ILE A 191 -8.71 -16.53 6.40
CA ILE A 191 -8.68 -15.06 6.32
C ILE A 191 -7.91 -14.48 5.13
N GLY A 192 -6.94 -15.21 4.57
CA GLY A 192 -6.14 -14.85 3.40
C GLY A 192 -6.62 -15.49 2.10
N TYR A 193 -7.81 -16.11 2.10
CA TYR A 193 -8.38 -16.72 0.91
C TYR A 193 -9.42 -15.76 0.31
N ALA A 194 -9.43 -15.64 -1.02
CA ALA A 194 -10.40 -14.79 -1.72
C ALA A 194 -11.83 -15.34 -1.61
N ALA A 195 -11.97 -16.68 -1.64
CA ALA A 195 -13.23 -17.39 -1.50
C ALA A 195 -13.05 -18.60 -0.56
N PRO A 196 -12.99 -18.40 0.76
CA PRO A 196 -12.70 -19.49 1.73
C PRO A 196 -13.77 -20.59 1.78
N ASN A 197 -14.96 -20.31 1.24
CA ASN A 197 -16.11 -21.21 1.22
C ASN A 197 -16.33 -21.90 -0.14
N GLN A 198 -15.48 -21.66 -1.14
CA GLN A 198 -15.64 -22.31 -2.45
C GLN A 198 -15.44 -23.83 -2.38
N GLN A 199 -16.07 -24.58 -3.28
CA GLN A 199 -15.90 -26.03 -3.43
C GLN A 199 -15.65 -26.40 -4.90
N PRO A 200 -14.53 -27.07 -5.25
CA PRO A 200 -13.44 -27.48 -4.36
C PRO A 200 -12.65 -26.28 -3.82
N LEU A 201 -12.07 -26.39 -2.61
CA LEU A 201 -11.32 -25.30 -1.96
C LEU A 201 -10.12 -24.82 -2.80
N TYR A 202 -9.49 -25.72 -3.55
CA TYR A 202 -8.33 -25.42 -4.41
C TYR A 202 -8.57 -25.84 -5.86
N PRO A 203 -7.93 -25.16 -6.82
CA PRO A 203 -7.21 -23.89 -6.64
C PRO A 203 -8.18 -22.73 -6.39
N GLN A 204 -7.76 -21.75 -5.60
CA GLN A 204 -8.46 -20.45 -5.57
C GLN A 204 -8.30 -19.77 -6.92
N GLN A 205 -9.35 -19.07 -7.39
CA GLN A 205 -9.30 -18.35 -8.66
C GLN A 205 -8.57 -17.01 -8.54
N GLN A 206 -8.61 -16.41 -7.34
CA GLN A 206 -8.03 -15.10 -7.04
C GLN A 206 -7.26 -15.15 -5.71
N ALA A 207 -6.35 -14.21 -5.52
CA ALA A 207 -5.69 -13.95 -4.25
C ALA A 207 -6.57 -13.04 -3.39
N GLU A 208 -6.53 -13.18 -2.08
CA GLU A 208 -6.91 -12.07 -1.22
C GLU A 208 -5.78 -11.02 -1.30
N LEU A 209 -6.11 -9.74 -1.51
CA LEU A 209 -5.11 -8.71 -1.81
C LEU A 209 -4.09 -8.51 -0.67
N MET A 210 -4.53 -8.60 0.58
CA MET A 210 -3.66 -8.53 1.77
C MET A 210 -2.91 -9.84 2.06
N ALA A 211 -3.23 -10.94 1.39
CA ALA A 211 -2.46 -12.18 1.40
C ALA A 211 -1.43 -12.26 0.26
N GLY A 212 -1.64 -11.51 -0.82
CA GLY A 212 -0.69 -11.31 -1.91
C GLY A 212 -0.49 -12.47 -2.88
N TYR A 213 -0.97 -13.68 -2.57
CA TYR A 213 -0.77 -14.87 -3.40
C TYR A 213 -2.07 -15.68 -3.59
N ILE A 214 -2.19 -16.36 -4.74
CA ILE A 214 -3.30 -17.26 -5.08
C ILE A 214 -3.01 -18.66 -4.53
N PRO A 215 -3.79 -19.20 -3.57
CA PRO A 215 -3.61 -20.57 -3.08
C PRO A 215 -3.93 -21.62 -4.15
N LEU A 216 -2.95 -22.47 -4.48
CA LEU A 216 -3.10 -23.60 -5.40
C LEU A 216 -3.31 -24.93 -4.66
N SER A 217 -2.80 -25.02 -3.43
CA SER A 217 -2.98 -26.11 -2.48
C SER A 217 -2.66 -25.58 -1.08
N GLN A 218 -2.68 -26.43 -0.06
CA GLN A 218 -2.31 -26.05 1.32
C GLN A 218 -0.89 -25.48 1.44
N SER A 219 0.06 -25.92 0.59
CA SER A 219 1.47 -25.57 0.70
C SER A 219 2.04 -24.92 -0.57
N LYS A 220 1.19 -24.60 -1.54
CA LYS A 220 1.60 -23.97 -2.81
C LYS A 220 0.70 -22.80 -3.11
N SER A 221 1.31 -21.69 -3.45
CA SER A 221 0.66 -20.49 -3.92
C SER A 221 1.43 -19.91 -5.11
N LYS A 222 0.78 -19.04 -5.89
CA LYS A 222 1.44 -18.31 -6.99
C LYS A 222 1.15 -16.83 -6.91
N MET A 223 2.10 -16.01 -7.37
CA MET A 223 1.94 -14.57 -7.46
C MET A 223 0.85 -14.26 -8.51
N PRO A 224 -0.13 -13.39 -8.21
CA PRO A 224 -1.04 -12.87 -9.22
C PRO A 224 -0.29 -11.95 -10.20
N GLU A 225 -0.76 -11.89 -11.44
CA GLU A 225 -0.16 -11.05 -12.48
C GLU A 225 -0.58 -9.58 -12.39
N SER A 226 -1.75 -9.31 -11.80
CA SER A 226 -2.37 -7.99 -11.73
C SER A 226 -3.46 -7.93 -10.66
N LEU A 227 -4.01 -6.72 -10.43
CA LEU A 227 -5.09 -6.50 -9.45
C LEU A 227 -6.36 -7.29 -9.78
N GLU A 228 -6.66 -7.54 -11.05
CA GLU A 228 -7.85 -8.29 -11.49
C GLU A 228 -7.85 -9.75 -11.01
N GLN A 229 -6.67 -10.29 -10.70
CA GLN A 229 -6.53 -11.62 -10.09
C GLN A 229 -6.57 -11.59 -8.56
N THR A 230 -6.97 -10.46 -7.97
CA THR A 230 -7.09 -10.30 -6.52
C THR A 230 -8.50 -9.88 -6.13
N ARG A 231 -8.81 -10.01 -4.84
CA ARG A 231 -10.05 -9.55 -4.23
C ARG A 231 -9.78 -9.03 -2.82
N ILE A 232 -10.50 -7.98 -2.41
CA ILE A 232 -10.64 -7.61 -1.00
C ILE A 232 -11.75 -8.47 -0.42
N ASN A 233 -11.43 -9.34 0.54
CA ASN A 233 -12.44 -10.18 1.18
C ASN A 233 -13.14 -9.45 2.33
N GLU A 234 -14.11 -10.12 2.94
CA GLU A 234 -14.92 -9.56 4.03
C GLU A 234 -14.08 -9.13 5.24
N ILE A 235 -13.04 -9.88 5.61
CA ILE A 235 -12.20 -9.55 6.78
C ILE A 235 -11.42 -8.26 6.52
N THR A 236 -10.81 -8.14 5.34
CA THR A 236 -10.11 -6.91 4.95
C THR A 236 -11.09 -5.74 4.83
N ALA A 237 -12.30 -5.94 4.31
CA ALA A 237 -13.33 -4.91 4.25
C ALA A 237 -13.75 -4.40 5.66
N ILE A 238 -13.85 -5.29 6.65
CA ILE A 238 -14.13 -4.92 8.05
C ILE A 238 -12.98 -4.08 8.62
N GLU A 239 -11.73 -4.49 8.42
CA GLU A 239 -10.54 -3.73 8.88
C GLU A 239 -10.48 -2.33 8.28
N LEU A 240 -10.90 -2.20 7.02
CA LEU A 240 -11.02 -0.91 6.36
C LEU A 240 -12.22 -0.08 6.84
N GLY A 241 -13.14 -0.62 7.64
CA GLY A 241 -14.37 0.07 8.04
C GLY A 241 -15.35 0.25 6.88
N TRP A 242 -15.35 -0.68 5.93
CA TRP A 242 -16.32 -0.74 4.83
C TRP A 242 -17.60 -1.50 5.21
N LYS A 243 -17.61 -2.23 6.32
CA LYS A 243 -18.75 -2.99 6.83
C LYS A 243 -19.03 -2.64 8.28
#